data_AF-A0A220MRM1-F1
#
_entry.id   AF-A0A220MRM1-F1
#
_cell.length_a   1.000
_cell.length_b   1.000
_cell.length_c   1.000
_cell.angle_alpha   90.00
_cell.angle_beta   90.00
_cell.angle_gamma   90.00
#
_symmetry.space_group_name_H-M   'P 1'
#
loop_
_entity.id
_entity.type
_entity.pdbx_description
1 polymer ?
#
loop_
_entity_poly.entity_id
_entity_poly.type
_entity_poly.pdbx_seq_one_letter_code
_entity_poly.pdbx_strand_id
1 'polypeptide(L)'
;MNNVTRYNFIIYGLKKADFTRFDQIFLEKISENLIADGIEQSLIQKYMHHASEATFTQTSDRSIISQLNDMIYLARYDMDNNIRQIGVEELNQINRLSNQYPMSKLPQIFPRDAMQHALENLSMVNT
;
A
#
# COMPACT_ATOMS: atom_id res chain seq x y z
N MET A 1 -3.95 -0.59 -4.43
CA MET A 1 -4.73 -0.76 -3.19
C MET A 1 -4.99 -2.24 -2.97
N ASN A 2 -4.88 -2.71 -1.73
CA ASN A 2 -5.18 -4.09 -1.34
C ASN A 2 -6.71 -4.32 -1.21
N ASN A 3 -7.23 -5.42 -1.73
CA ASN A 3 -8.66 -5.73 -1.74
C ASN A 3 -9.25 -6.13 -0.37
N VAL A 4 -8.43 -6.46 0.61
CA VAL A 4 -8.86 -6.84 1.96
C VAL A 4 -8.67 -5.66 2.91
N THR A 5 -7.45 -5.14 2.98
CA THR A 5 -7.06 -4.17 3.99
C THR A 5 -7.20 -2.73 3.52
N ARG A 6 -7.43 -2.50 2.22
CA ARG A 6 -7.36 -1.19 1.55
C ARG A 6 -6.02 -0.48 1.67
N TYR A 7 -5.01 -1.17 2.21
CA TYR A 7 -3.67 -0.66 2.27
C TYR A 7 -3.19 -0.29 0.87
N ASN A 8 -2.67 0.92 0.71
CA ASN A 8 -2.32 1.44 -0.59
C ASN A 8 -1.12 2.38 -0.50
N PHE A 9 -0.36 2.45 -1.58
CA PHE A 9 0.81 3.30 -1.69
C PHE A 9 1.04 3.64 -3.16
N ILE A 10 1.76 4.72 -3.39
CA ILE A 10 2.09 5.30 -4.67
C ILE A 10 3.56 5.04 -4.95
N ILE A 11 3.84 4.46 -6.10
CA ILE A 11 5.19 4.37 -6.66
C ILE A 11 5.27 5.41 -7.77
N TYR A 12 6.14 6.41 -7.59
CA TYR A 12 6.30 7.51 -8.53
C TYR A 12 7.52 7.33 -9.43
N GLY A 13 7.50 7.94 -10.61
CA GLY A 13 8.67 8.05 -11.48
C GLY A 13 9.04 6.79 -12.25
N LEU A 14 8.16 5.78 -12.28
CA LEU A 14 8.37 4.56 -13.07
C LEU A 14 8.51 4.86 -14.56
N LYS A 15 9.56 4.31 -15.17
CA LYS A 15 9.85 4.38 -16.60
C LYS A 15 9.51 3.05 -17.27
N LYS A 16 9.40 3.04 -18.60
CA LYS A 16 9.12 1.83 -19.38
C LYS A 16 10.06 0.66 -19.06
N ALA A 17 11.34 0.93 -18.82
CA ALA A 17 12.32 -0.11 -18.49
C ALA A 17 12.04 -0.78 -17.13
N ASP A 18 11.47 -0.05 -16.17
CA ASP A 18 11.19 -0.54 -14.82
C ASP A 18 10.11 -1.63 -14.85
N PHE A 19 9.18 -1.56 -15.81
CA PHE A 19 8.12 -2.55 -15.97
C PHE A 19 8.64 -3.95 -16.34
N THR A 20 9.90 -4.08 -16.79
CA THR A 20 10.53 -5.40 -17.03
C THR A 20 10.89 -6.13 -15.74
N ARG A 21 10.93 -5.42 -14.61
CA ARG A 21 11.23 -5.92 -13.27
C ARG A 21 10.24 -5.38 -12.23
N PHE A 22 9.01 -5.13 -12.65
CA PHE A 22 8.00 -4.47 -11.83
C PHE A 22 7.74 -5.20 -10.53
N ASP A 23 7.70 -6.53 -10.55
CA ASP A 23 7.44 -7.37 -9.38
C ASP A 23 8.48 -7.13 -8.29
N GLN A 24 9.76 -7.06 -8.67
CA GLN A 24 10.87 -6.78 -7.75
C GLN A 24 10.73 -5.39 -7.15
N ILE A 25 10.48 -4.38 -8.00
CA ILE A 25 10.28 -2.99 -7.56
C ILE A 25 9.06 -2.91 -6.61
N PHE A 26 7.97 -3.59 -6.94
CA PHE A 26 6.77 -3.60 -6.13
C PHE A 26 7.04 -4.21 -4.74
N LEU A 27 7.72 -5.36 -4.68
CA LEU A 27 8.08 -6.02 -3.42
C LEU A 27 9.04 -5.17 -2.56
N GLU A 28 10.02 -4.53 -3.18
CA GLU A 28 10.92 -3.58 -2.51
C GLU A 28 10.12 -2.41 -1.93
N LYS A 29 9.25 -1.79 -2.73
CA LYS A 29 8.48 -0.60 -2.31
C LYS A 29 7.40 -0.89 -1.28
N ILE A 30 6.72 -2.02 -1.36
CA ILE A 30 5.77 -2.40 -0.30
C ILE A 30 6.51 -2.69 1.01
N SER A 31 7.68 -3.33 0.96
CA SER A 31 8.51 -3.59 2.15
C SER A 31 8.97 -2.28 2.80
N GLU A 32 9.54 -1.36 2.01
CA GLU A 32 9.94 -0.02 2.49
C GLU A 32 8.76 0.72 3.14
N ASN A 33 7.58 0.68 2.51
CA ASN A 33 6.40 1.38 3.02
C ASN A 33 5.86 0.77 4.31
N LEU A 34 5.87 -0.56 4.44
CA LEU A 34 5.47 -1.27 5.66
C LEU A 34 6.46 -1.00 6.82
N ILE A 35 7.76 -0.96 6.55
CA ILE A 35 8.79 -0.56 7.54
C ILE A 35 8.51 0.87 8.00
N ALA A 36 8.28 1.79 7.07
CA ALA A 36 7.95 3.17 7.39
C ALA A 36 6.66 3.27 8.22
N ASP A 37 5.69 2.37 8.00
CA ASP A 37 4.48 2.24 8.80
C ASP A 37 4.67 1.68 10.21
N GLY A 38 5.89 1.24 10.55
CA GLY A 38 6.23 0.66 11.86
C GLY A 38 5.80 -0.80 11.98
N ILE A 39 5.59 -1.50 10.87
CA ILE A 39 5.32 -2.95 10.89
C ILE A 39 6.60 -3.70 11.23
N GLU A 40 6.50 -4.67 12.13
CA GLU A 40 7.61 -5.53 12.54
C GLU A 40 8.26 -6.26 11.35
N GLN A 41 9.60 -6.24 11.31
CA GLN A 41 10.37 -6.83 10.22
C GLN A 41 10.08 -8.32 10.01
N SER A 42 9.79 -9.06 11.09
CA SER A 42 9.44 -10.49 11.06
C SER A 42 8.13 -10.75 10.32
N LEU A 43 7.13 -9.89 10.50
CA LEU A 43 5.84 -9.97 9.79
C LEU A 43 6.01 -9.66 8.30
N ILE A 44 6.83 -8.66 7.97
CA ILE A 44 7.13 -8.28 6.59
C ILE A 44 7.86 -9.43 5.87
N GLN A 45 8.88 -10.03 6.50
CA GLN A 45 9.60 -11.16 5.90
C GLN A 45 8.69 -12.35 5.63
N LYS A 46 7.78 -12.67 6.57
CA LYS A 46 6.78 -13.72 6.35
C LYS A 46 5.87 -13.40 5.18
N TYR A 47 5.37 -12.15 5.10
CA TYR A 47 4.54 -11.71 3.98
C TYR A 47 5.28 -11.79 2.65
N MET A 48 6.53 -11.33 2.58
CA MET A 48 7.37 -11.41 1.37
C MET A 48 7.66 -12.86 0.96
N HIS A 49 7.83 -13.78 1.91
CA HIS A 49 8.01 -15.20 1.62
C HIS A 49 6.80 -15.83 0.93
N HIS A 50 5.59 -15.37 1.27
CA HIS A 50 4.34 -15.81 0.64
C HIS A 50 3.97 -15.03 -0.63
N ALA A 51 4.58 -13.86 -0.86
CA ALA A 51 4.34 -13.05 -2.04
C ALA A 51 5.08 -13.66 -3.25
N SER A 52 4.33 -13.99 -4.30
CA SER A 52 4.85 -14.53 -5.56
C SER A 52 5.01 -13.44 -6.62
N GLU A 53 5.21 -13.85 -7.87
CA GLU A 53 5.18 -12.98 -9.06
C GLU A 53 3.91 -12.12 -9.14
N ALA A 54 4.05 -10.90 -9.66
CA ALA A 54 2.92 -10.01 -9.85
C ALA A 54 2.20 -10.37 -11.15
N THR A 55 0.89 -10.54 -11.06
CA THR A 55 0.04 -10.79 -12.22
C THR A 55 -0.89 -9.61 -12.43
N PHE A 56 -1.02 -9.17 -13.68
CA PHE A 56 -1.95 -8.11 -14.04
C PHE A 56 -3.34 -8.71 -14.25
N THR A 57 -4.24 -8.44 -13.30
CA THR A 57 -5.65 -8.86 -13.38
C THR A 57 -6.57 -7.66 -13.49
N GLN A 58 -7.68 -7.81 -14.21
CA GLN A 58 -8.74 -6.80 -14.20
C GLN A 58 -9.48 -6.83 -12.85
N THR A 59 -9.81 -5.67 -12.30
CA THR A 59 -10.72 -5.54 -11.16
C THR A 59 -12.10 -5.09 -11.65
N SER A 60 -13.15 -5.79 -11.25
CA SER A 60 -14.55 -5.45 -11.57
C SER A 60 -15.36 -5.05 -10.34
N ASP A 61 -14.74 -5.05 -9.15
CA ASP A 61 -15.40 -4.65 -7.91
C ASP A 61 -15.57 -3.12 -7.91
N ARG A 62 -16.79 -2.67 -8.20
CA ARG A 62 -17.16 -1.25 -8.23
C ARG A 62 -16.89 -0.53 -6.91
N SER A 63 -16.96 -1.23 -5.77
CA SER A 63 -16.66 -0.62 -4.48
C SER A 63 -15.16 -0.36 -4.33
N ILE A 64 -14.30 -1.29 -4.75
CA ILE A 64 -12.85 -1.10 -4.75
C ILE A 64 -12.47 0.02 -5.71
N ILE A 65 -13.03 0.02 -6.92
CA ILE A 65 -12.76 1.05 -7.92
C ILE A 65 -13.15 2.45 -7.41
N SER A 66 -14.33 2.58 -6.78
CA SER A 66 -14.76 3.85 -6.18
C SER A 66 -13.76 4.34 -5.12
N GLN A 67 -13.35 3.47 -4.20
CA GLN A 67 -12.40 3.83 -3.14
C GLN A 67 -11.00 4.13 -3.68
N LEU A 68 -10.58 3.45 -4.74
CA LEU A 68 -9.33 3.75 -5.42
C LEU A 68 -9.36 5.15 -6.04
N ASN A 69 -10.47 5.53 -6.68
CA ASN A 69 -10.66 6.89 -7.19
C ASN A 69 -10.65 7.93 -6.08
N ASP A 70 -11.29 7.65 -4.94
CA ASP A 70 -11.27 8.53 -3.76
C ASP A 70 -9.82 8.71 -3.25
N MET A 71 -9.04 7.64 -3.16
CA MET A 71 -7.63 7.74 -2.74
C MET A 71 -6.76 8.48 -3.76
N ILE A 72 -7.02 8.34 -5.06
CA ILE A 72 -6.33 9.14 -6.08
C ILE A 72 -6.64 10.63 -5.89
N TYR A 73 -7.90 10.97 -5.60
CA TYR A 73 -8.30 12.36 -5.33
C TYR A 73 -7.62 12.91 -4.07
N LEU A 74 -7.66 12.16 -2.95
CA LEU A 74 -7.03 12.57 -1.71
C LEU A 74 -5.51 12.69 -1.83
N ALA A 75 -4.85 11.74 -2.51
CA ALA A 75 -3.42 11.80 -2.73
C ALA A 75 -3.01 13.04 -3.56
N ARG A 76 -3.80 13.40 -4.57
CA ARG A 76 -3.57 14.64 -5.33
C ARG A 76 -3.77 15.88 -4.45
N TYR A 77 -4.83 15.90 -3.66
CA TYR A 77 -5.08 16.98 -2.71
C TYR A 77 -3.91 17.13 -1.73
N ASP A 78 -3.42 16.03 -1.16
CA ASP A 78 -2.30 16.05 -0.23
C ASP A 78 -0.99 16.45 -0.92
N MET A 79 -0.77 16.02 -2.16
CA MET A 79 0.38 16.48 -2.95
C MET A 79 0.32 17.99 -3.16
N ASP A 80 -0.83 18.54 -3.56
CA ASP A 80 -0.97 19.96 -3.85
C ASP A 80 -0.90 20.86 -2.60
N ASN A 81 -1.32 20.34 -1.44
CA ASN A 81 -1.43 21.15 -0.21
C ASN A 81 -0.33 20.88 0.82
N ASN A 82 0.25 19.68 0.85
CA ASN A 82 1.23 19.28 1.85
C ASN A 82 2.65 19.10 1.30
N ILE A 83 2.83 19.02 -0.03
CA ILE A 83 4.15 18.84 -0.66
C ILE A 83 4.66 20.15 -1.25
N ARG A 84 5.78 20.65 -0.71
CA ARG A 84 6.47 21.83 -1.25
C ARG A 84 7.40 21.50 -2.43
N GLN A 85 7.89 20.25 -2.49
CA GLN A 85 8.76 19.73 -3.56
C GLN A 85 8.46 18.24 -3.79
N ILE A 86 8.33 17.81 -5.05
CA ILE A 86 8.07 16.41 -5.36
C ILE A 86 9.38 15.62 -5.23
N GLY A 87 9.58 14.98 -4.07
CA GLY A 87 10.69 14.08 -3.77
C GLY A 87 10.21 12.75 -3.18
N VAL A 88 11.14 11.80 -3.02
CA VAL A 88 10.84 10.45 -2.49
C VAL A 88 10.31 10.52 -1.06
N GLU A 89 10.85 11.42 -0.24
CA GLU A 89 10.46 11.55 1.16
C GLU A 89 9.04 12.12 1.30
N GLU A 90 8.71 13.14 0.51
CA GLU A 90 7.38 13.73 0.50
C GLU A 90 6.33 12.74 0.00
N LEU A 91 6.67 11.89 -0.97
CA LEU A 91 5.78 10.82 -1.44
C LEU A 91 5.61 9.71 -0.41
N ASN A 92 6.66 9.37 0.34
CA ASN A 92 6.53 8.46 1.47
C ASN A 92 5.54 9.02 2.49
N GLN A 93 5.57 10.32 2.78
CA GLN A 93 4.60 10.95 3.66
C GLN A 93 3.16 10.84 3.12
N ILE A 94 2.93 11.01 1.81
CA ILE A 94 1.61 10.77 1.20
C ILE A 94 1.16 9.33 1.39
N ASN A 95 2.06 8.36 1.22
CA ASN A 95 1.74 6.96 1.44
C ASN A 95 1.35 6.69 2.91
N ARG A 96 2.00 7.38 3.87
CA ARG A 96 1.59 7.31 5.29
C ARG A 96 0.19 7.87 5.50
N LEU A 97 -0.08 9.08 4.99
CA LEU A 97 -1.38 9.74 5.11
C LEU A 97 -2.50 8.92 4.46
N SER A 98 -2.23 8.35 3.29
CA SER A 98 -3.18 7.51 2.54
C SER A 98 -3.70 6.31 3.33
N ASN A 99 -2.92 5.80 4.29
CA ASN A 99 -3.29 4.68 5.15
C ASN A 99 -3.83 5.11 6.53
N GLN A 100 -4.00 6.42 6.75
CA GLN A 100 -4.62 7.03 7.92
C GLN A 100 -6.01 7.63 7.61
N TYR A 101 -6.47 7.58 6.35
CA TYR A 101 -7.84 7.94 6.03
C TYR A 101 -8.83 6.89 6.56
N PRO A 102 -9.86 7.29 7.33
CA PRO A 102 -10.88 6.35 7.80
C PRO A 102 -11.64 5.70 6.65
N MET A 103 -11.76 4.38 6.70
CA MET A 103 -12.56 3.57 5.77
C MET A 103 -13.57 2.75 6.55
N SER A 104 -14.82 3.25 6.63
CA SER A 104 -15.90 2.64 7.43
C SER A 104 -16.25 1.19 7.09
N LYS A 105 -15.82 0.68 5.92
CA LYS A 105 -15.97 -0.73 5.54
C LYS A 105 -14.93 -1.66 6.17
N LEU A 106 -13.91 -1.12 6.83
CA LEU A 106 -12.88 -1.90 7.53
C LEU A 106 -13.25 -2.03 9.01
N PRO A 107 -13.13 -3.23 9.61
CA PRO A 107 -13.31 -3.40 11.05
C PRO A 107 -12.34 -2.54 11.87
N GLN A 108 -11.10 -2.41 11.41
CA GLN A 108 -10.06 -1.60 12.05
C GLN A 108 -10.16 -0.10 11.70
N ILE A 109 -11.12 0.30 10.87
CA ILE A 109 -11.34 1.65 10.34
C ILE A 109 -10.20 2.14 9.43
N PHE A 110 -8.94 2.04 9.86
CA PHE A 110 -7.79 2.53 9.11
C PHE A 110 -7.11 1.42 8.30
N PRO A 111 -6.72 1.68 7.04
CA PRO A 111 -6.01 0.70 6.21
C PRO A 111 -4.70 0.18 6.81
N ARG A 112 -3.94 1.05 7.50
CA ARG A 112 -2.71 0.66 8.21
C ARG A 112 -2.99 -0.41 9.26
N ASP A 113 -3.99 -0.18 10.10
CA ASP A 113 -4.34 -1.06 11.21
C ASP A 113 -4.94 -2.38 10.69
N ALA A 114 -5.71 -2.32 9.60
CA ALA A 114 -6.19 -3.51 8.91
C ALA A 114 -5.05 -4.34 8.31
N MET A 115 -4.00 -3.69 7.77
CA MET A 115 -2.81 -4.37 7.25
C MET A 115 -2.00 -5.03 8.37
N GLN A 116 -1.74 -4.30 9.46
CA GLN A 116 -1.11 -4.84 10.67
C GLN A 116 -1.84 -6.12 11.13
N HIS A 117 -3.16 -6.04 11.32
CA HIS A 117 -3.96 -7.17 11.77
C HIS A 117 -3.93 -8.36 10.80
N ALA A 118 -3.97 -8.10 9.48
CA ALA A 118 -3.86 -9.15 8.47
C ALA A 118 -2.50 -9.86 8.50
N LEU A 119 -1.41 -9.11 8.71
CA LEU A 119 -0.06 -9.66 8.80
C LEU A 119 0.14 -10.48 10.09
N GLU A 120 -0.42 -10.02 11.21
CA GLU A 120 -0.43 -10.77 12.47
C GLU A 120 -1.18 -12.10 12.31
N ASN A 121 -2.35 -12.10 11.66
CA ASN A 121 -3.09 -13.34 11.39
C ASN A 121 -2.36 -14.27 10.41
N LEU A 122 -1.63 -13.74 9.43
CA LEU A 122 -0.75 -14.54 8.58
C LEU A 122 0.31 -15.25 9.43
N SER A 123 0.81 -14.63 10.51
CA SER A 123 1.78 -15.22 11.43
C SER A 123 1.22 -16.43 12.20
N MET A 124 -0.06 -16.40 12.58
CA MET A 124 -0.70 -17.45 13.41
C MET A 124 -1.04 -18.74 12.66
N VAL A 125 -1.20 -18.71 11.33
CA VAL A 125 -1.62 -19.89 10.53
C VAL A 125 -0.54 -20.98 10.40
N ASN A 126 0.71 -20.72 10.86
CA ASN A 126 1.81 -21.70 10.79
C ASN A 126 2.28 -22.20 12.17
N THR A 127 1.41 -22.21 13.18
CA THR A 127 1.64 -22.87 14.49
C THR A 127 0.58 -23.92 14.73
#